data_AF-A0A932R1U5-F1
#
_entry.id   AF-A0A932R1U5-F1
#
_cell.length_a   1.000
_cell.length_b   1.000
_cell.length_c   1.000
_cell.angle_alpha   90.00
_cell.angle_beta   90.00
_cell.angle_gamma   90.00
#
_symmetry.space_group_name_H-M   'P 1'
#
loop_
_entity.id
_entity.type
_entity.pdbx_description
1 polymer ?
#
loop_
_entity_poly.entity_id
_entity_poly.type
_entity_poly.pdbx_seq_one_letter_code
_entity_poly.pdbx_strand_id
1 'polypeptide(L)'
;MNFHRNYPRLIFSTALILGFACLLSLYPRFRFETFSWSGADALEYNFLADNLAQGHGFSLRISAPYVPSAARMPGYPAIIALSKIIFHGIIPVIIVQMAAYGAGAVLAYKIARMFLSERMSAVAGFLVVFHPYILFMAMSLMTETFFIASIMASVYFLLRYFQEHAIKQAIFSTLLLGFAALLRPTPLYMITIWVAMVAWDGWNRNERWKKIGLRACLVVLIFVAILVPWMVRNKIEFGRWGFVSANSFGFYAATSVYLTALHEHIPHQEARVRLQNKFETTFKDELAADTNYPDFAYKGYDEFEYGDWFAARSSAIIKDNLGLFAREIMTSIPDFLTKDLWLHPFEKYDILHPANQPLTPLRRVWSEQGMGGLTREVLARFSCGSSCVFSFGIAALGRIFYLLLSVFGFVGLYFMIRSREHLARSAGLLFSLIILYFAAAHLILTSMAGHERYRLPIVPLMIVSALSGLSGLGRRTRGFIPEGKSDILYP
;
A
#
# COMPACT_ATOMS: atom_id res chain seq x y z
N MET A 1 34.94 24.54 -5.88
CA MET A 1 34.39 23.97 -4.63
C MET A 1 33.26 23.00 -4.97
N ASN A 2 33.56 21.70 -5.07
CA ASN A 2 32.52 20.67 -5.22
C ASN A 2 31.91 20.40 -3.85
N PHE A 3 30.85 21.14 -3.49
CA PHE A 3 29.96 20.70 -2.42
C PHE A 3 29.37 19.36 -2.87
N HIS A 4 29.90 18.24 -2.37
CA HIS A 4 29.21 16.95 -2.48
C HIS A 4 27.83 17.13 -1.84
N ARG A 5 26.80 17.19 -2.68
CA ARG A 5 25.42 17.37 -2.22
C ARG A 5 25.03 16.12 -1.47
N ASN A 6 24.85 16.23 -0.15
CA ASN A 6 24.36 15.12 0.67
C ASN A 6 22.85 14.93 0.45
N TYR A 7 22.50 14.38 -0.71
CA TYR A 7 21.11 14.17 -1.12
C TYR A 7 20.29 13.36 -0.13
N PRO A 8 20.79 12.29 0.53
CA PRO A 8 20.04 11.59 1.56
C PRO A 8 19.55 12.51 2.68
N ARG A 9 20.44 13.36 3.22
CA ARG A 9 20.08 14.33 4.26
C ARG A 9 19.08 15.35 3.74
N LEU A 10 19.31 15.88 2.54
CA LEU A 10 18.42 16.86 1.93
C LEU A 10 17.01 16.29 1.71
N ILE A 11 16.89 15.09 1.13
CA ILE A 11 15.61 14.39 0.90
C ILE A 11 14.88 14.17 2.23
N PHE A 12 15.58 13.66 3.24
CA PHE A 12 15.00 13.41 4.56
C PHE A 12 14.50 14.71 5.22
N SER A 13 15.33 15.76 5.23
CA SER A 13 14.97 17.06 5.78
C SER A 13 13.80 17.69 5.02
N THR A 14 13.75 17.59 3.69
CA THR A 14 12.61 18.08 2.90
C THR A 14 11.33 17.33 3.23
N ALA A 15 11.37 16.00 3.36
CA ALA A 15 10.21 15.21 3.80
C ALA A 15 9.70 15.65 5.18
N LEU A 16 10.60 15.82 6.15
CA LEU A 16 10.20 16.30 7.48
C LEU A 16 9.61 17.70 7.43
N ILE A 17 10.30 18.66 6.79
CA ILE A 17 9.83 20.05 6.69
C ILE A 17 8.46 20.12 6.01
N LEU A 18 8.27 19.37 4.93
CA LEU A 18 6.99 19.33 4.21
C LEU A 18 5.89 18.71 5.06
N GLY A 19 6.15 17.57 5.70
CA GLY A 19 5.22 16.91 6.62
C GLY A 19 4.82 17.81 7.78
N PHE A 20 5.78 18.43 8.45
CA PHE A 20 5.52 19.36 9.55
C PHE A 20 4.80 20.62 9.09
N ALA A 21 5.16 21.21 7.95
CA ALA A 21 4.46 22.38 7.42
C ALA A 21 2.99 22.07 7.09
N CYS A 22 2.72 20.92 6.49
CA CYS A 22 1.36 20.45 6.22
C CYS A 22 0.60 20.14 7.53
N LEU A 23 1.22 19.44 8.48
CA LEU A 23 0.63 19.19 9.80
C LEU A 23 0.28 20.50 10.51
N LEU A 24 1.22 21.43 10.64
CA LEU A 24 1.01 22.70 11.36
C LEU A 24 -0.02 23.61 10.68
N SER A 25 -0.16 23.56 9.36
CA SER A 25 -1.15 24.36 8.64
C SER A 25 -2.56 23.77 8.68
N LEU A 26 -2.69 22.44 8.73
CA LEU A 26 -3.97 21.74 8.71
C LEU A 26 -4.51 21.46 10.13
N TYR A 27 -3.63 21.17 11.09
CA TYR A 27 -3.99 20.80 12.45
C TYR A 27 -4.92 21.81 13.16
N PRO A 28 -4.67 23.14 13.10
CA PRO A 28 -5.52 24.13 13.76
C PRO A 28 -6.93 24.25 13.12
N ARG A 29 -7.05 23.96 11.83
CA ARG A 29 -8.32 24.10 11.09
C ARG A 29 -9.26 22.91 11.30
N PHE A 30 -8.70 21.72 11.44
CA PHE A 30 -9.45 20.47 11.33
C PHE A 30 -9.65 19.78 12.70
N ARG A 31 -8.99 20.26 13.76
CA ARG A 31 -8.87 19.55 15.06
C ARG A 31 -8.27 18.14 14.88
N PHE A 32 -7.82 17.56 15.98
CA PHE A 32 -7.29 16.19 16.02
C PHE A 32 -8.27 15.16 15.39
N GLU A 33 -9.57 15.47 15.50
CA GLU A 33 -10.72 14.64 15.11
C GLU A 33 -11.04 14.57 13.61
N THR A 34 -10.53 15.46 12.76
CA THR A 34 -10.59 15.23 11.30
C THR A 34 -9.21 15.03 10.67
N PHE A 35 -8.15 15.43 11.38
CA PHE A 35 -6.76 15.24 10.96
C PHE A 35 -6.29 13.78 11.03
N SER A 36 -6.65 13.05 12.09
CA SER A 36 -6.16 11.68 12.33
C SER A 36 -7.06 10.60 11.73
N TRP A 37 -8.31 10.92 11.42
CA TRP A 37 -9.35 9.94 11.11
C TRP A 37 -9.60 9.87 9.59
N SER A 38 -8.72 9.15 8.91
CA SER A 38 -8.90 8.72 7.52
C SER A 38 -9.84 7.50 7.47
N GLY A 39 -11.08 7.70 7.93
CA GLY A 39 -12.12 6.68 7.95
C GLY A 39 -12.10 5.77 9.17
N ALA A 40 -12.95 4.74 9.12
CA ALA A 40 -13.19 3.76 10.18
C ALA A 40 -11.91 3.05 10.68
N ASP A 41 -10.94 2.80 9.78
CA ASP A 41 -9.67 2.14 10.10
C ASP A 41 -8.89 2.87 11.23
N ALA A 42 -8.86 4.21 11.19
CA ALA A 42 -8.10 5.01 12.18
C ALA A 42 -8.70 4.89 13.59
N LEU A 43 -10.04 4.88 13.66
CA LEU A 43 -10.83 4.69 14.89
C LEU A 43 -10.47 3.38 15.55
N GLU A 44 -10.50 2.30 14.79
CA GLU A 44 -10.13 0.98 15.28
C GLU A 44 -8.70 0.92 15.80
N TYR A 45 -7.72 1.44 15.05
CA TYR A 45 -6.33 1.44 15.51
C TYR A 45 -6.16 2.20 16.82
N ASN A 46 -6.88 3.32 16.98
CA ASN A 46 -6.82 4.11 18.19
C ASN A 46 -7.47 3.41 19.39
N PHE A 47 -8.65 2.81 19.21
CA PHE A 47 -9.35 2.06 20.27
C PHE A 47 -8.54 0.84 20.72
N LEU A 48 -8.00 0.06 19.78
CA LEU A 48 -7.10 -1.06 20.07
C LEU A 48 -5.89 -0.60 20.88
N ALA A 49 -5.32 0.55 20.52
CA ALA A 49 -4.18 1.12 21.22
C ALA A 49 -4.52 1.66 22.61
N ASP A 50 -5.68 2.28 22.80
CA ASP A 50 -6.17 2.74 24.12
C ASP A 50 -6.35 1.56 25.07
N ASN A 51 -7.03 0.51 24.61
CA ASN A 51 -7.26 -0.68 25.42
C ASN A 51 -5.96 -1.41 25.75
N LEU A 52 -5.03 -1.50 24.80
CA LEU A 52 -3.72 -2.09 25.05
C LEU A 52 -2.92 -1.26 26.07
N ALA A 53 -2.93 0.07 25.97
CA ALA A 53 -2.23 0.96 26.89
C ALA A 53 -2.81 0.94 28.32
N GLN A 54 -4.12 0.71 28.45
CA GLN A 54 -4.83 0.64 29.74
C GLN A 54 -4.82 -0.75 30.37
N GLY A 55 -4.25 -1.76 29.70
CA GLY A 55 -4.22 -3.14 30.20
C GLY A 55 -5.52 -3.93 29.99
N HIS A 56 -6.44 -3.42 29.17
CA HIS A 56 -7.69 -4.09 28.81
C HIS A 56 -7.53 -5.15 27.70
N GLY A 57 -6.29 -5.37 27.23
CA GLY A 57 -5.97 -6.29 26.15
C GLY A 57 -6.25 -5.71 24.75
N PHE A 58 -6.10 -6.55 23.73
CA PHE A 58 -6.32 -6.16 22.34
C PHE A 58 -7.82 -6.24 22.01
N SER A 59 -8.55 -5.16 22.30
CA SER A 59 -10.01 -5.09 22.22
C SER A 59 -10.49 -3.87 21.44
N LEU A 60 -11.59 -4.01 20.69
CA LEU A 60 -12.27 -2.89 20.02
C LEU A 60 -13.38 -2.27 20.87
N ARG A 61 -13.59 -2.74 22.11
CA ARG A 61 -14.65 -2.25 22.99
C ARG A 61 -14.31 -0.90 23.59
N ILE A 62 -15.29 -0.02 23.69
CA ILE A 62 -15.14 1.30 24.32
C ILE A 62 -15.41 1.26 25.83
N SER A 63 -16.04 0.18 26.32
CA SER A 63 -16.40 -0.02 27.72
C SER A 63 -16.38 -1.51 28.07
N ALA A 64 -16.26 -1.80 29.37
CA ALA A 64 -16.32 -3.16 29.89
C ALA A 64 -17.69 -3.83 29.60
N PRO A 65 -17.74 -5.16 29.39
CA PRO A 65 -16.60 -6.09 29.40
C PRO A 65 -15.73 -5.98 28.14
N TYR A 66 -14.42 -5.93 28.32
CA TYR A 66 -13.46 -5.96 27.21
C TYR A 66 -13.27 -7.39 26.73
N VAL A 67 -13.35 -7.60 25.42
CA VAL A 67 -13.17 -8.91 24.78
C VAL A 67 -12.07 -8.86 23.72
N PRO A 68 -11.32 -9.96 23.52
CA PRO A 68 -10.30 -10.06 22.47
C PRO A 68 -10.88 -9.73 21.09
N SER A 69 -10.16 -8.93 20.31
CA SER A 69 -10.47 -8.57 18.91
C SER A 69 -9.58 -9.33 17.92
N ALA A 70 -10.13 -9.80 16.79
CA ALA A 70 -9.37 -10.37 15.67
C ALA A 70 -9.34 -9.46 14.42
N ALA A 71 -9.98 -8.28 14.49
CA ALA A 71 -10.22 -7.40 13.33
C ALA A 71 -8.96 -6.87 12.65
N ARG A 72 -7.86 -6.64 13.39
CA ARG A 72 -6.67 -5.96 12.87
C ARG A 72 -5.37 -6.68 13.24
N MET A 73 -4.35 -6.46 12.41
CA MET A 73 -2.99 -6.86 12.73
C MET A 73 -2.43 -6.01 13.88
N PRO A 74 -1.54 -6.57 14.73
CA PRO A 74 -1.19 -5.95 16.01
C PRO A 74 -0.14 -4.85 15.89
N GLY A 75 0.64 -4.81 14.82
CA GLY A 75 1.85 -3.99 14.74
C GLY A 75 1.57 -2.50 14.83
N TYR A 76 0.59 -1.99 14.09
CA TYR A 76 0.29 -0.56 14.10
C TYR A 76 -0.41 -0.08 15.39
N PRO A 77 -1.45 -0.78 15.91
CA PRO A 77 -1.98 -0.48 17.24
C PRO A 77 -0.92 -0.52 18.35
N ALA A 78 0.03 -1.47 18.31
CA ALA A 78 1.12 -1.55 19.29
C ALA A 78 2.05 -0.32 19.24
N ILE A 79 2.36 0.20 18.05
CA ILE A 79 3.13 1.44 17.90
C ILE A 79 2.39 2.62 18.54
N ILE A 80 1.07 2.72 18.32
CA ILE A 80 0.25 3.77 18.92
C ILE A 80 0.18 3.62 20.44
N ALA A 81 -0.05 2.40 20.93
CA ALA A 81 -0.12 2.12 22.36
C ALA A 81 1.18 2.48 23.07
N LEU A 82 2.34 2.13 22.48
CA LEU A 82 3.64 2.50 23.01
C LEU A 82 3.81 4.02 23.13
N SER A 83 3.34 4.78 22.14
CA SER A 83 3.34 6.24 22.22
C SER A 83 2.46 6.77 23.34
N LYS A 84 1.27 6.18 23.56
CA LYS A 84 0.37 6.57 24.65
C LYS A 84 0.93 6.24 26.03
N ILE A 85 1.62 5.09 26.16
CA ILE A 85 2.26 4.68 27.41
C ILE A 85 3.44 5.61 27.76
N ILE A 86 4.31 5.90 26.80
CA ILE A 86 5.56 6.64 27.06
C ILE A 86 5.33 8.17 27.07
N PHE A 87 4.48 8.67 26.17
CA PHE A 87 4.35 10.11 25.89
C PHE A 87 2.93 10.64 26.11
N HIS A 88 1.99 9.82 26.57
CA HIS A 88 0.62 10.22 26.89
C HIS A 88 -0.15 10.89 25.74
N GLY A 89 0.15 10.50 24.49
CA GLY A 89 -0.53 11.03 23.33
C GLY A 89 -0.08 10.37 22.03
N ILE A 90 -0.73 10.74 20.93
CA ILE A 90 -0.47 10.11 19.62
C ILE A 90 0.30 11.01 18.64
N ILE A 91 0.54 12.28 19.01
CA ILE A 91 1.42 13.18 18.25
C ILE A 91 2.82 12.58 18.02
N PRO A 92 3.46 11.89 18.99
CA PRO A 92 4.75 11.26 18.75
C PRO A 92 4.70 10.16 17.68
N VAL A 93 3.60 9.42 17.56
CA VAL A 93 3.40 8.45 16.45
C VAL A 93 3.47 9.16 15.11
N ILE A 94 2.77 10.29 14.98
CA ILE A 94 2.73 11.07 13.73
C ILE A 94 4.15 11.58 13.39
N ILE A 95 4.90 12.06 14.38
CA ILE A 95 6.29 12.51 14.18
C ILE A 95 7.19 11.35 13.72
N VAL A 96 7.11 10.19 14.38
CA VAL A 96 7.87 9.00 13.99
C VAL A 96 7.44 8.51 12.61
N GLN A 97 6.16 8.66 12.26
CA GLN A 97 5.65 8.31 10.95
C GLN A 97 6.18 9.25 9.85
N MET A 98 6.30 10.55 10.10
CA MET A 98 6.97 11.48 9.19
C MET A 98 8.44 11.12 8.98
N ALA A 99 9.13 10.69 10.05
CA ALA A 99 10.50 10.18 9.93
C ALA A 99 10.54 8.89 9.09
N ALA A 100 9.58 7.97 9.26
CA ALA A 100 9.47 6.77 8.44
C ALA A 100 9.19 7.09 6.97
N TYR A 101 8.37 8.11 6.69
CA TYR A 101 8.13 8.63 5.34
C TYR A 101 9.42 9.19 4.71
N GLY A 102 10.17 10.03 5.42
CA GLY A 102 11.48 10.51 4.97
C GLY A 102 12.47 9.36 4.75
N ALA A 103 12.48 8.36 5.64
CA ALA A 103 13.30 7.16 5.49
C ALA A 103 12.91 6.36 4.23
N GLY A 104 11.61 6.20 3.94
CA GLY A 104 11.11 5.58 2.72
C GLY A 104 11.59 6.29 1.46
N ALA A 105 11.57 7.63 1.44
CA ALA A 105 12.10 8.42 0.32
C ALA A 105 13.63 8.29 0.17
N VAL A 106 14.37 8.26 1.28
CA VAL A 106 15.83 8.00 1.26
C VAL A 106 16.13 6.58 0.77
N LEU A 107 15.32 5.60 1.12
CA LEU A 107 15.46 4.22 0.63
C LEU A 107 15.20 4.15 -0.88
N ALA A 108 14.21 4.88 -1.39
CA ALA A 108 14.00 5.02 -2.84
C ALA A 108 15.24 5.61 -3.54
N TYR A 109 15.83 6.67 -2.98
CA TYR A 109 17.11 7.20 -3.45
C TYR A 109 18.23 6.15 -3.41
N LYS A 110 18.40 5.44 -2.29
CA LYS A 110 19.48 4.45 -2.13
C LYS A 110 19.33 3.27 -3.08
N ILE A 111 18.12 2.80 -3.32
CA ILE A 111 17.82 1.78 -4.32
C ILE A 111 18.11 2.32 -5.72
N ALA A 112 17.65 3.54 -6.04
CA ALA A 112 17.96 4.19 -7.32
C ALA A 112 19.48 4.35 -7.56
N ARG A 113 20.25 4.68 -6.51
CA ARG A 113 21.72 4.86 -6.60
C ARG A 113 22.46 3.60 -7.05
N MET A 114 21.85 2.42 -6.90
CA MET A 114 22.43 1.16 -7.38
C MET A 114 22.43 1.07 -8.92
N PHE A 115 21.59 1.85 -9.62
CA PHE A 115 21.36 1.71 -11.07
C PHE A 115 21.48 3.02 -11.85
N LEU A 116 21.32 4.15 -11.16
CA LEU A 116 21.21 5.49 -11.76
C LEU A 116 22.35 6.39 -11.33
N SER A 117 22.50 7.55 -11.96
CA SER A 117 23.42 8.59 -11.49
C SER A 117 22.91 9.20 -10.17
N GLU A 118 23.79 9.91 -9.46
CA GLU A 118 23.44 10.56 -8.19
C GLU A 118 22.26 11.53 -8.33
N ARG A 119 22.26 12.36 -9.39
CA ARG A 119 21.20 13.33 -9.67
C ARG A 119 19.87 12.64 -9.96
N MET A 120 19.86 11.61 -10.82
CA MET A 120 18.64 10.87 -11.14
C MET A 120 18.09 10.10 -9.94
N SER A 121 18.97 9.64 -9.06
CA SER A 121 18.55 9.00 -7.81
C SER A 121 17.95 10.00 -6.84
N ALA A 122 18.48 11.24 -6.80
CA ALA A 122 17.88 12.33 -6.04
C ALA A 122 16.46 12.63 -6.52
N VAL A 123 16.25 12.67 -7.85
CA VAL A 123 14.90 12.78 -8.44
C VAL A 123 13.98 11.66 -7.95
N ALA A 124 14.45 10.41 -7.87
CA ALA A 124 13.64 9.31 -7.35
C ALA A 124 13.16 9.57 -5.91
N GLY A 125 14.06 9.99 -5.02
CA GLY A 125 13.71 10.34 -3.65
C GLY A 125 12.73 11.51 -3.55
N PHE A 126 12.97 12.59 -4.31
CA PHE A 126 12.07 13.75 -4.31
C PHE A 126 10.69 13.46 -4.91
N LEU A 127 10.59 12.60 -5.93
CA LEU A 127 9.29 12.17 -6.45
C LEU A 127 8.47 11.42 -5.40
N VAL A 128 9.11 10.65 -4.51
CA VAL A 128 8.42 10.03 -3.36
C VAL A 128 8.01 11.09 -2.34
N VAL A 129 8.88 12.06 -2.03
CA VAL A 129 8.56 13.17 -1.12
C VAL A 129 7.35 13.96 -1.64
N PHE A 130 7.39 14.43 -2.87
CA PHE A 130 6.32 15.28 -3.42
C PHE A 130 5.09 14.50 -3.89
N HIS A 131 5.01 13.18 -3.66
CA HIS A 131 3.82 12.41 -4.02
C HIS A 131 2.66 12.74 -3.07
N PRO A 132 1.58 13.42 -3.52
CA PRO A 132 0.56 13.99 -2.63
C PRO A 132 -0.09 12.97 -1.69
N TYR A 133 -0.42 11.78 -2.22
CA TYR A 133 -1.08 10.76 -1.43
C TYR A 133 -0.14 10.04 -0.44
N ILE A 134 1.17 9.98 -0.72
CA ILE A 134 2.14 9.39 0.24
C ILE A 134 2.31 10.37 1.40
N LEU A 135 2.44 11.66 1.10
CA LEU A 135 2.49 12.72 2.11
C LEU A 135 1.21 12.73 2.96
N PHE A 136 0.04 12.64 2.33
CA PHE A 136 -1.25 12.53 3.04
C PHE A 136 -1.27 11.35 4.01
N MET A 137 -0.80 10.18 3.56
CA MET A 137 -0.71 8.99 4.41
C MET A 137 0.32 9.13 5.54
N ALA A 138 1.40 9.88 5.34
CA ALA A 138 2.42 10.15 6.36
C ALA A 138 1.93 11.02 7.53
N MET A 139 0.84 11.74 7.32
CA MET A 139 0.19 12.60 8.32
C MET A 139 -1.05 11.94 8.93
N SER A 140 -1.54 10.86 8.33
CA SER A 140 -2.75 10.16 8.75
C SER A 140 -2.41 9.06 9.74
N LEU A 141 -3.30 8.74 10.70
CA LEU A 141 -3.08 7.64 11.63
C LEU A 141 -3.33 6.28 10.96
N MET A 142 -2.51 5.95 9.95
CA MET A 142 -2.65 4.83 9.04
C MET A 142 -1.41 3.93 9.00
N THR A 143 -1.59 2.68 8.57
CA THR A 143 -0.52 1.68 8.47
C THR A 143 0.48 1.97 7.34
N GLU A 144 0.02 2.69 6.32
CA GLU A 144 0.60 2.84 4.99
C GLU A 144 2.06 3.27 5.06
N THR A 145 2.36 4.29 5.86
CA THR A 145 3.69 4.91 5.87
C THR A 145 4.76 3.99 6.45
N PHE A 146 4.48 3.38 7.62
CA PHE A 146 5.37 2.37 8.20
C PHE A 146 5.48 1.14 7.31
N PHE A 147 4.37 0.75 6.68
CA PHE A 147 4.34 -0.37 5.75
C PHE A 147 5.24 -0.13 4.53
N ILE A 148 5.09 1.01 3.84
CA ILE A 148 5.92 1.40 2.69
C ILE A 148 7.39 1.45 3.09
N ALA A 149 7.73 2.12 4.22
CA ALA A 149 9.10 2.22 4.68
C ALA A 149 9.72 0.84 4.96
N SER A 150 8.96 -0.07 5.58
CA SER A 150 9.41 -1.43 5.90
C SER A 150 9.61 -2.29 4.66
N ILE A 151 8.69 -2.21 3.69
CA ILE A 151 8.81 -2.90 2.40
C ILE A 151 10.02 -2.36 1.62
N MET A 152 10.21 -1.04 1.56
CA MET A 152 11.36 -0.42 0.90
C MET A 152 12.68 -0.79 1.57
N ALA A 153 12.72 -0.85 2.90
CA ALA A 153 13.89 -1.29 3.64
C ALA A 153 14.18 -2.77 3.38
N SER A 154 13.14 -3.62 3.39
CA SER A 154 13.25 -5.04 3.07
C SER A 154 13.82 -5.25 1.66
N VAL A 155 13.29 -4.56 0.65
CA VAL A 155 13.81 -4.60 -0.73
C VAL A 155 15.25 -4.11 -0.79
N TYR A 156 15.58 -2.99 -0.16
CA TYR A 156 16.94 -2.46 -0.12
C TYR A 156 17.94 -3.49 0.42
N PHE A 157 17.62 -4.13 1.54
CA PHE A 157 18.50 -5.15 2.13
C PHE A 157 18.56 -6.44 1.29
N LEU A 158 17.49 -6.82 0.58
CA LEU A 158 17.55 -7.94 -0.37
C LEU A 158 18.45 -7.61 -1.57
N LEU A 159 18.42 -6.37 -2.07
CA LEU A 159 19.36 -5.94 -3.09
C LEU A 159 20.81 -5.90 -2.58
N ARG A 160 21.02 -5.47 -1.33
CA ARG A 160 22.34 -5.56 -0.67
C ARG A 160 22.80 -7.01 -0.54
N TYR A 161 21.90 -7.96 -0.29
CA TYR A 161 22.22 -9.39 -0.31
C TYR A 161 22.75 -9.83 -1.69
N PHE A 162 22.18 -9.35 -2.81
CA PHE A 162 22.72 -9.66 -4.14
C PHE A 162 24.06 -8.97 -4.46
N GLN A 163 24.36 -7.83 -3.82
CA GLN A 163 25.64 -7.13 -3.97
C GLN A 163 26.76 -7.77 -3.13
N GLU A 164 26.48 -8.02 -1.85
CA GLU A 164 27.47 -8.44 -0.86
C GLU A 164 27.53 -9.96 -0.69
N HIS A 165 26.50 -10.68 -1.11
CA HIS A 165 26.34 -12.11 -0.90
C HIS A 165 26.33 -12.55 0.57
N ALA A 166 26.05 -11.61 1.47
CA ALA A 166 26.06 -11.82 2.92
C ALA A 166 24.66 -12.16 3.44
N ILE A 167 24.48 -13.35 4.01
CA ILE A 167 23.17 -13.84 4.52
C ILE A 167 22.55 -12.89 5.55
N LYS A 168 23.38 -12.13 6.29
CA LYS A 168 22.92 -11.08 7.22
C LYS A 168 21.98 -10.08 6.57
N GLN A 169 22.22 -9.73 5.30
CA GLN A 169 21.37 -8.80 4.55
C GLN A 169 20.00 -9.43 4.21
N ALA A 170 19.98 -10.73 3.86
CA ALA A 170 18.72 -11.45 3.67
C ALA A 170 17.95 -11.58 5.00
N ILE A 171 18.64 -11.84 6.12
CA ILE A 171 18.02 -11.87 7.46
C ILE A 171 17.37 -10.52 7.77
N PHE A 172 18.08 -9.40 7.64
CA PHE A 172 17.49 -8.07 7.86
C PHE A 172 16.31 -7.80 6.93
N SER A 173 16.45 -8.18 5.66
CA SER A 173 15.37 -8.06 4.68
C SER A 173 14.11 -8.81 5.14
N THR A 174 14.25 -10.05 5.61
CA THR A 174 13.15 -10.88 6.10
C THR A 174 12.56 -10.36 7.40
N LEU A 175 13.37 -9.87 8.34
CA LEU A 175 12.89 -9.24 9.57
C LEU A 175 11.97 -8.04 9.27
N LEU A 176 12.38 -7.20 8.31
CA LEU A 176 11.61 -6.04 7.87
C LEU A 176 10.34 -6.43 7.11
N LEU A 177 10.38 -7.52 6.33
CA LEU A 177 9.18 -8.07 5.68
C LEU A 177 8.20 -8.62 6.71
N GLY A 178 8.68 -9.34 7.73
CA GLY A 178 7.87 -9.84 8.84
C GLY A 178 7.26 -8.71 9.66
N PHE A 179 8.02 -7.65 9.94
CA PHE A 179 7.48 -6.44 10.57
C PHE A 179 6.39 -5.79 9.70
N ALA A 180 6.58 -5.69 8.39
CA ALA A 180 5.54 -5.22 7.47
C ALA A 180 4.28 -6.10 7.51
N ALA A 181 4.44 -7.41 7.69
CA ALA A 181 3.33 -8.36 7.84
C ALA A 181 2.58 -8.21 9.17
N LEU A 182 3.22 -7.71 10.23
CA LEU A 182 2.55 -7.34 11.48
C LEU A 182 1.80 -6.00 11.36
N LEU A 183 2.14 -5.15 10.40
CA LEU A 183 1.40 -3.91 10.13
C LEU A 183 0.15 -4.17 9.29
N ARG A 184 0.25 -5.05 8.29
CA ARG A 184 -0.83 -5.40 7.37
C ARG A 184 -0.73 -6.86 6.94
N PRO A 185 -1.84 -7.55 6.63
CA PRO A 185 -1.83 -8.92 6.11
C PRO A 185 -1.35 -9.00 4.64
N THR A 186 -1.26 -7.87 3.93
CA THR A 186 -0.96 -7.84 2.50
C THR A 186 0.37 -8.48 2.09
N PRO A 187 1.47 -8.48 2.85
CA PRO A 187 2.73 -9.12 2.42
C PRO A 187 2.86 -10.58 2.88
N LEU A 188 1.83 -11.20 3.49
CA LEU A 188 1.93 -12.56 4.06
C LEU A 188 2.44 -13.59 3.04
N TYR A 189 1.93 -13.54 1.80
CA TYR A 189 2.36 -14.44 0.73
C TYR A 189 3.58 -13.94 -0.03
N MET A 190 4.01 -12.71 0.21
CA MET A 190 5.14 -12.07 -0.45
C MET A 190 6.47 -12.72 -0.06
N ILE A 191 6.53 -13.43 1.08
CA ILE A 191 7.68 -14.25 1.49
C ILE A 191 8.09 -15.26 0.40
N THR A 192 7.15 -15.76 -0.41
CA THR A 192 7.44 -16.67 -1.52
C THR A 192 8.37 -16.03 -2.57
N ILE A 193 8.23 -14.72 -2.82
CA ILE A 193 9.13 -13.96 -3.68
C ILE A 193 10.53 -13.89 -3.07
N TRP A 194 10.64 -13.66 -1.76
CA TRP A 194 11.93 -13.60 -1.08
C TRP A 194 12.66 -14.95 -1.13
N VAL A 195 11.93 -16.04 -0.87
CA VAL A 195 12.46 -17.41 -0.99
C VAL A 195 12.93 -17.68 -2.41
N ALA A 196 12.10 -17.39 -3.41
CA ALA A 196 12.43 -17.58 -4.82
C ALA A 196 13.66 -16.77 -5.22
N MET A 197 13.78 -15.53 -4.74
CA MET A 197 14.88 -14.64 -5.08
C MET A 197 16.20 -15.01 -4.38
N VAL A 198 16.16 -15.50 -3.13
CA VAL A 198 17.33 -16.07 -2.46
C VAL A 198 17.78 -17.36 -3.15
N ALA A 199 16.82 -18.19 -3.58
CA ALA A 199 17.13 -19.39 -4.35
C ALA A 199 17.72 -19.08 -5.73
N TRP A 200 17.17 -18.09 -6.42
CA TRP A 200 17.65 -17.57 -7.69
C TRP A 200 19.11 -17.09 -7.64
N ASP A 201 19.47 -16.30 -6.62
CA ASP A 201 20.86 -15.87 -6.40
C ASP A 201 21.81 -17.06 -6.19
N GLY A 202 21.41 -18.01 -5.33
CA GLY A 202 22.21 -19.22 -5.09
C GLY A 202 22.37 -20.09 -6.33
N TRP A 203 21.31 -20.22 -7.14
CA TRP A 203 21.33 -20.95 -8.41
C TRP A 203 22.28 -20.30 -9.42
N ASN A 204 22.18 -18.99 -9.62
CA ASN A 204 23.06 -18.27 -10.56
C ASN A 204 24.53 -18.33 -10.17
N ARG A 205 24.81 -18.58 -8.89
CA ARG A 205 26.15 -18.75 -8.35
C ARG A 205 26.63 -20.20 -8.36
N ASN A 206 25.86 -21.12 -8.94
CA ASN A 206 26.14 -22.56 -8.93
C ASN A 206 26.39 -23.12 -7.51
N GLU A 207 25.70 -22.58 -6.51
CA GLU A 207 25.80 -23.12 -5.15
C GLU A 207 25.15 -24.50 -5.05
N ARG A 208 25.64 -25.34 -4.13
CA ARG A 208 25.03 -26.65 -3.85
C ARG A 208 23.57 -26.47 -3.41
N TRP A 209 22.66 -27.28 -3.94
CA TRP A 209 21.22 -27.23 -3.63
C TRP A 209 20.93 -27.25 -2.11
N LYS A 210 21.72 -27.99 -1.32
CA LYS A 210 21.60 -28.02 0.15
C LYS A 210 21.80 -26.64 0.78
N LYS A 211 22.76 -25.86 0.29
CA LYS A 211 23.06 -24.51 0.78
C LYS A 211 21.97 -23.53 0.39
N ILE A 212 21.45 -23.64 -0.83
CA ILE A 212 20.30 -22.87 -1.32
C ILE A 212 19.08 -23.15 -0.43
N GLY A 213 18.76 -24.43 -0.23
CA GLY A 213 17.65 -24.88 0.62
C GLY A 213 17.78 -24.40 2.06
N LEU A 214 18.97 -24.42 2.65
CA LEU A 214 19.20 -23.93 4.01
C LEU A 214 18.93 -22.44 4.15
N ARG A 215 19.40 -21.62 3.19
CA ARG A 215 19.16 -20.16 3.20
C ARG A 215 17.68 -19.83 3.00
N ALA A 216 17.02 -20.51 2.07
CA ALA A 216 15.59 -20.38 1.84
C ALA A 216 14.78 -20.76 3.09
N CYS A 217 15.12 -21.89 3.72
CA CYS A 217 14.49 -22.35 4.95
C CYS A 217 14.69 -21.34 6.09
N LEU A 218 15.89 -20.80 6.25
CA LEU A 218 16.18 -19.78 7.27
C LEU A 218 15.28 -18.53 7.10
N VAL A 219 15.13 -18.04 5.88
CA VAL A 219 14.24 -16.90 5.57
C VAL A 219 12.77 -17.22 5.92
N VAL A 220 12.29 -18.43 5.60
CA VAL A 220 10.93 -18.85 5.99
C VAL A 220 10.79 -18.92 7.50
N LEU A 221 11.74 -19.55 8.20
CA LEU A 221 11.70 -19.72 9.65
C LEU A 221 11.69 -18.38 10.38
N ILE A 222 12.50 -17.40 9.95
CA ILE A 222 12.51 -16.06 10.53
C ILE A 222 11.16 -15.38 10.32
N PHE A 223 10.61 -15.43 9.11
CA PHE A 223 9.32 -14.80 8.81
C PHE A 223 8.18 -15.43 9.62
N VAL A 224 8.14 -16.76 9.70
CA VAL A 224 7.16 -17.50 10.49
C VAL A 224 7.32 -17.19 11.97
N ALA A 225 8.54 -17.16 12.51
CA ALA A 225 8.80 -16.88 13.92
C ALA A 225 8.26 -15.51 14.37
N ILE A 226 8.26 -14.50 13.48
CA ILE A 226 7.68 -13.18 13.76
C ILE A 226 6.15 -13.25 13.87
N LEU A 227 5.51 -14.09 13.07
CA LEU A 227 4.05 -14.16 12.96
C LEU A 227 3.41 -15.14 13.95
N VAL A 228 4.14 -16.19 14.33
CA VAL A 228 3.67 -17.26 15.23
C VAL A 228 3.08 -16.71 16.54
N PRO A 229 3.66 -15.73 17.25
CA PRO A 229 3.08 -15.23 18.49
C PRO A 229 1.65 -14.72 18.32
N TRP A 230 1.38 -13.99 17.23
CA TRP A 230 0.05 -13.50 16.93
C TRP A 230 -0.91 -14.63 16.55
N MET A 231 -0.44 -15.61 15.77
CA MET A 231 -1.23 -16.79 15.40
C MET A 231 -1.58 -17.64 16.62
N VAL A 232 -0.65 -17.82 17.57
CA VAL A 232 -0.85 -18.56 18.82
C VAL A 232 -1.88 -17.84 19.69
N ARG A 233 -1.79 -16.50 19.81
CA ARG A 233 -2.83 -15.71 20.50
C ARG A 233 -4.20 -15.98 19.87
N ASN A 234 -4.32 -15.93 18.55
CA ASN A 234 -5.60 -16.16 17.90
C ASN A 234 -6.10 -17.61 18.07
N LYS A 235 -5.19 -18.58 18.17
CA LYS A 235 -5.54 -19.97 18.47
C LYS A 235 -6.08 -20.14 19.89
N ILE A 236 -5.52 -19.42 20.86
CA ILE A 236 -5.96 -19.45 22.27
C ILE A 236 -7.30 -18.73 22.43
N GLU A 237 -7.41 -17.50 21.92
CA GLU A 237 -8.59 -16.65 22.14
C GLU A 237 -9.81 -17.05 21.29
N PHE A 238 -9.60 -17.51 20.05
CA PHE A 238 -10.68 -17.78 19.09
C PHE A 238 -10.69 -19.23 18.59
N GLY A 239 -9.83 -20.10 19.11
CA GLY A 239 -9.73 -21.49 18.65
C GLY A 239 -9.16 -21.67 17.24
N ARG A 240 -8.67 -20.61 16.58
CA ARG A 240 -8.30 -20.61 15.15
C ARG A 240 -6.89 -20.11 14.83
N TRP A 241 -6.24 -20.77 13.88
CA TRP A 241 -4.96 -20.33 13.30
C TRP A 241 -5.18 -19.27 12.21
N GLY A 242 -5.72 -18.11 12.59
CA GLY A 242 -5.97 -16.98 11.70
C GLY A 242 -5.01 -15.82 11.97
N PHE A 243 -4.82 -14.94 10.98
CA PHE A 243 -4.08 -13.68 11.16
C PHE A 243 -4.99 -12.52 11.49
N VAL A 244 -6.08 -12.36 10.74
CA VAL A 244 -7.00 -11.24 10.84
C VAL A 244 -8.35 -11.64 10.25
N SER A 245 -9.46 -11.24 10.89
CA SER A 245 -10.83 -11.55 10.44
C SER A 245 -11.36 -10.54 9.40
N ALA A 246 -10.94 -9.26 9.49
CA ALA A 246 -11.51 -8.17 8.67
C ALA A 246 -11.28 -8.28 7.15
N ASN A 247 -10.32 -9.10 6.69
CA ASN A 247 -10.05 -9.26 5.26
C ASN A 247 -11.26 -9.80 4.49
N SER A 248 -11.95 -10.80 5.06
CA SER A 248 -13.12 -11.40 4.41
C SER A 248 -14.28 -10.41 4.33
N PHE A 249 -14.47 -9.60 5.38
CA PHE A 249 -15.45 -8.52 5.37
C PHE A 249 -15.12 -7.47 4.30
N GLY A 250 -13.88 -6.99 4.25
CA GLY A 250 -13.45 -6.03 3.23
C GLY A 250 -13.68 -6.54 1.81
N PHE A 251 -13.44 -7.83 1.57
CA PHE A 251 -13.71 -8.47 0.29
C PHE A 251 -15.21 -8.58 -0.02
N TYR A 252 -16.05 -8.91 0.97
CA TYR A 252 -17.50 -8.95 0.83
C TYR A 252 -18.11 -7.56 0.57
N ALA A 253 -17.73 -6.57 1.38
CA ALA A 253 -18.21 -5.20 1.31
C ALA A 253 -17.78 -4.49 0.01
N ALA A 254 -16.69 -4.94 -0.63
CA ALA A 254 -16.23 -4.44 -1.91
C ALA A 254 -16.77 -5.28 -3.08
N THR A 255 -16.20 -6.46 -3.28
CA THR A 255 -16.41 -7.29 -4.48
C THR A 255 -17.83 -7.82 -4.56
N SER A 256 -18.39 -8.33 -3.46
CA SER A 256 -19.73 -8.93 -3.49
C SER A 256 -20.83 -7.89 -3.67
N VAL A 257 -20.71 -6.72 -3.02
CA VAL A 257 -21.63 -5.59 -3.22
C VAL A 257 -21.64 -5.15 -4.68
N TYR A 258 -20.46 -4.96 -5.26
CA TYR A 258 -20.35 -4.48 -6.63
C TYR A 258 -20.87 -5.50 -7.66
N LEU A 259 -20.52 -6.79 -7.52
CA LEU A 259 -21.04 -7.84 -8.39
C LEU A 259 -22.57 -7.95 -8.31
N THR A 260 -23.13 -7.84 -7.10
CA THR A 260 -24.59 -7.87 -6.89
C THR A 260 -25.24 -6.67 -7.58
N ALA A 261 -24.68 -5.46 -7.41
CA ALA A 261 -25.17 -4.27 -8.08
C ALA A 261 -25.16 -4.40 -9.61
N LEU A 262 -24.09 -4.97 -10.18
CA LEU A 262 -23.98 -5.19 -11.62
C LEU A 262 -24.92 -6.27 -12.14
N HIS A 263 -25.01 -7.41 -11.43
CA HIS A 263 -25.83 -8.55 -11.83
C HIS A 263 -27.33 -8.21 -11.78
N GLU A 264 -27.75 -7.53 -10.71
CA GLU A 264 -29.16 -7.22 -10.45
C GLU A 264 -29.59 -5.86 -11.03
N HIS A 265 -28.66 -5.12 -11.66
CA HIS A 265 -28.90 -3.78 -12.21
C HIS A 265 -29.46 -2.77 -11.18
N ILE A 266 -29.05 -2.91 -9.92
CA ILE A 266 -29.46 -2.01 -8.82
C ILE A 266 -28.33 -1.01 -8.48
N PRO A 267 -28.66 0.16 -7.89
CA PRO A 267 -27.65 1.08 -7.41
C PRO A 267 -26.69 0.43 -6.39
N HIS A 268 -25.41 0.79 -6.44
CA HIS A 268 -24.37 0.24 -5.55
C HIS A 268 -24.73 0.37 -4.06
N GLN A 269 -25.32 1.50 -3.67
CA GLN A 269 -25.75 1.72 -2.29
C GLN A 269 -26.89 0.79 -1.88
N GLU A 270 -27.81 0.47 -2.79
CA GLU A 270 -28.89 -0.48 -2.53
C GLU A 270 -28.35 -1.90 -2.34
N ALA A 271 -27.43 -2.33 -3.22
CA ALA A 271 -26.75 -3.63 -3.09
C ALA A 271 -26.00 -3.72 -1.75
N ARG A 272 -25.34 -2.63 -1.33
CA ARG A 272 -24.63 -2.56 -0.04
C ARG A 272 -25.58 -2.77 1.12
N VAL A 273 -26.66 -2.00 1.19
CA VAL A 273 -27.67 -2.11 2.25
C VAL A 273 -28.30 -3.50 2.27
N ARG A 274 -28.61 -4.06 1.10
CA ARG A 274 -29.19 -5.42 0.99
C ARG A 274 -28.26 -6.50 1.55
N LEU A 275 -27.00 -6.49 1.15
CA LEU A 275 -26.01 -7.46 1.62
C LEU A 275 -25.65 -7.27 3.08
N GLN A 276 -25.66 -6.03 3.57
CA GLN A 276 -25.50 -5.71 4.99
C GLN A 276 -26.69 -6.23 5.80
N ASN A 277 -27.93 -5.88 5.44
CA ASN A 277 -29.14 -6.38 6.12
C ASN A 277 -29.21 -7.91 6.15
N LYS A 278 -28.70 -8.58 5.11
CA LYS A 278 -28.62 -10.04 5.08
C LYS A 278 -27.67 -10.60 6.15
N PHE A 279 -26.52 -9.95 6.36
CA PHE A 279 -25.62 -10.30 7.45
C PHE A 279 -26.29 -10.03 8.81
N GLU A 280 -26.87 -8.85 8.97
CA GLU A 280 -27.50 -8.42 10.22
C GLU A 280 -28.68 -9.30 10.64
N THR A 281 -29.48 -9.76 9.68
CA THR A 281 -30.59 -10.68 9.95
C THR A 281 -30.11 -12.09 10.26
N THR A 282 -28.99 -12.54 9.66
CA THR A 282 -28.43 -13.88 9.91
C THR A 282 -27.88 -13.99 11.32
N PHE A 283 -27.21 -12.94 11.81
CA PHE A 283 -26.57 -12.91 13.12
C PHE A 283 -27.31 -11.99 14.10
N LYS A 284 -28.64 -11.88 13.98
CA LYS A 284 -29.41 -10.86 14.70
C LYS A 284 -29.25 -10.98 16.21
N ASP A 285 -29.27 -12.20 16.74
CA ASP A 285 -29.26 -12.45 18.19
C ASP A 285 -27.86 -12.19 18.77
N GLU A 286 -26.82 -12.63 18.06
CA GLU A 286 -25.42 -12.36 18.38
C GLU A 286 -25.12 -10.86 18.28
N LEU A 287 -25.64 -10.20 17.25
CA LEU A 287 -25.51 -8.77 17.02
C LEU A 287 -26.33 -7.92 18.01
N ALA A 288 -27.42 -8.44 18.58
CA ALA A 288 -28.21 -7.76 19.60
C ALA A 288 -27.61 -7.88 21.02
N ALA A 289 -26.91 -8.98 21.31
CA ALA A 289 -26.37 -9.26 22.65
C ALA A 289 -25.22 -8.35 23.08
N ASP A 290 -24.69 -7.50 22.18
CA ASP A 290 -23.46 -6.77 22.47
C ASP A 290 -23.43 -5.36 21.88
N THR A 291 -23.50 -4.36 22.77
CA THR A 291 -23.70 -2.94 22.47
C THR A 291 -22.44 -2.09 22.64
N ASN A 292 -21.33 -2.66 23.13
CA ASN A 292 -20.14 -1.91 23.53
C ASN A 292 -19.15 -1.64 22.37
N TYR A 293 -19.64 -1.53 21.14
CA TYR A 293 -18.82 -1.12 19.99
C TYR A 293 -19.02 0.37 19.66
N PRO A 294 -17.99 1.06 19.14
CA PRO A 294 -18.10 2.46 18.73
C PRO A 294 -19.00 2.67 17.49
N ASP A 295 -19.17 1.64 16.66
CA ASP A 295 -20.05 1.60 15.48
C ASP A 295 -20.50 0.15 15.29
N PHE A 296 -21.76 -0.04 14.92
CA PHE A 296 -22.35 -1.35 14.63
C PHE A 296 -21.60 -2.09 13.51
N ALA A 297 -21.00 -1.34 12.57
CA ALA A 297 -20.18 -1.93 11.50
C ALA A 297 -18.97 -2.71 12.03
N TYR A 298 -18.35 -2.29 13.14
CA TYR A 298 -17.15 -2.94 13.70
C TYR A 298 -17.41 -4.34 14.23
N LYS A 299 -18.62 -4.57 14.76
CA LYS A 299 -19.03 -5.85 15.32
C LYS A 299 -18.99 -6.96 14.28
N GLY A 300 -19.39 -6.63 13.05
CA GLY A 300 -19.59 -7.61 12.00
C GLY A 300 -18.32 -8.34 11.56
N TYR A 301 -17.12 -7.82 11.85
CA TYR A 301 -15.86 -8.42 11.40
C TYR A 301 -14.82 -8.60 12.49
N ASP A 302 -15.17 -8.40 13.75
CA ASP A 302 -14.25 -8.55 14.88
C ASP A 302 -13.96 -10.02 15.24
N GLU A 303 -14.70 -10.94 14.63
CA GLU A 303 -14.65 -12.37 14.91
C GLU A 303 -14.40 -13.20 13.65
N PHE A 304 -13.66 -14.30 13.80
CA PHE A 304 -13.33 -15.17 12.68
C PHE A 304 -14.53 -15.93 12.11
N GLU A 305 -15.57 -16.17 12.91
CA GLU A 305 -16.79 -16.84 12.44
C GLU A 305 -17.51 -16.02 11.37
N TYR A 306 -17.70 -14.72 11.61
CA TYR A 306 -18.24 -13.81 10.59
C TYR A 306 -17.33 -13.75 9.35
N GLY A 307 -16.01 -13.81 9.57
CA GLY A 307 -15.02 -13.89 8.50
C GLY A 307 -15.22 -15.08 7.56
N ASP A 308 -15.53 -16.26 8.09
CA ASP A 308 -15.85 -17.45 7.28
C ASP A 308 -17.16 -17.26 6.51
N TRP A 309 -18.18 -16.72 7.16
CA TRP A 309 -19.47 -16.46 6.52
C TRP A 309 -19.31 -15.52 5.33
N PHE A 310 -18.57 -14.41 5.50
CA PHE A 310 -18.26 -13.49 4.40
C PHE A 310 -17.48 -14.18 3.28
N ALA A 311 -16.44 -14.96 3.62
CA ALA A 311 -15.63 -15.66 2.62
C ALA A 311 -16.47 -16.67 1.82
N ALA A 312 -17.32 -17.45 2.49
CA ALA A 312 -18.23 -18.39 1.85
C ALA A 312 -19.24 -17.68 0.94
N ARG A 313 -19.86 -16.59 1.43
CA ARG A 313 -20.86 -15.84 0.67
C ARG A 313 -20.25 -15.12 -0.53
N SER A 314 -19.09 -14.48 -0.37
CA SER A 314 -18.34 -13.89 -1.48
C SER A 314 -17.95 -14.92 -2.53
N SER A 315 -17.50 -16.10 -2.09
CA SER A 315 -17.14 -17.19 -3.01
C SER A 315 -18.35 -17.67 -3.82
N ALA A 316 -19.53 -17.78 -3.20
CA ALA A 316 -20.76 -18.13 -3.90
C ALA A 316 -21.14 -17.06 -4.94
N ILE A 317 -21.18 -15.78 -4.54
CA ILE A 317 -21.52 -14.66 -5.43
C ILE A 317 -20.56 -14.60 -6.63
N ILE A 318 -19.26 -14.82 -6.42
CA ILE A 318 -18.28 -14.85 -7.51
C ILE A 318 -18.51 -16.04 -8.44
N LYS A 319 -18.77 -17.24 -7.90
CA LYS A 319 -19.05 -18.44 -8.70
C LYS A 319 -20.28 -18.25 -9.59
N ASP A 320 -21.32 -17.62 -9.06
CA ASP A 320 -22.56 -17.32 -9.79
C ASP A 320 -22.36 -16.22 -10.86
N ASN A 321 -21.26 -15.45 -10.76
CA ASN A 321 -20.98 -14.28 -11.60
C ASN A 321 -19.59 -14.31 -12.26
N LEU A 322 -19.01 -15.50 -12.52
CA LEU A 322 -17.62 -15.64 -12.98
C LEU A 322 -17.29 -14.80 -14.22
N GLY A 323 -18.20 -14.75 -15.19
CA GLY A 323 -18.01 -13.96 -16.41
C GLY A 323 -17.95 -12.45 -16.14
N LEU A 324 -18.84 -11.94 -15.28
CA LEU A 324 -18.82 -10.54 -14.85
C LEU A 324 -17.57 -10.23 -14.03
N PHE A 325 -17.23 -11.09 -13.08
CA PHE A 325 -16.03 -10.92 -12.25
C PHE A 325 -14.74 -10.88 -13.10
N ALA A 326 -14.57 -11.81 -14.03
CA ALA A 326 -13.42 -11.83 -14.93
C ALA A 326 -13.36 -10.59 -15.84
N ARG A 327 -14.52 -10.16 -16.37
CA ARG A 327 -14.61 -8.92 -17.16
C ARG A 327 -14.14 -7.74 -16.33
N GLU A 328 -14.63 -7.58 -15.11
CA GLU A 328 -14.30 -6.43 -14.26
C GLU A 328 -12.84 -6.41 -13.79
N ILE A 329 -12.23 -7.58 -13.54
CA ILE A 329 -10.78 -7.67 -13.34
C ILE A 329 -10.05 -7.10 -14.55
N MET A 330 -10.39 -7.55 -15.76
CA MET A 330 -9.74 -7.10 -16.98
C MET A 330 -9.99 -5.61 -17.25
N THR A 331 -11.16 -5.09 -16.91
CA THR A 331 -11.46 -3.67 -17.09
C THR A 331 -10.73 -2.76 -16.11
N SER A 332 -10.33 -3.27 -14.94
CA SER A 332 -9.62 -2.51 -13.90
C SER A 332 -8.10 -2.41 -14.08
N ILE A 333 -7.49 -3.19 -14.98
CA ILE A 333 -6.03 -3.15 -15.24
C ILE A 333 -5.53 -1.74 -15.62
N PRO A 334 -6.19 -0.99 -16.54
CA PRO A 334 -5.79 0.37 -16.85
C PRO A 334 -5.90 1.31 -15.63
N ASP A 335 -6.91 1.13 -14.79
CA ASP A 335 -7.09 1.94 -13.57
C ASP A 335 -5.95 1.66 -12.58
N PHE A 336 -5.56 0.40 -12.41
CA PHE A 336 -4.37 0.05 -11.62
C PHE A 336 -3.09 0.72 -12.15
N LEU A 337 -2.97 0.99 -13.45
CA LEU A 337 -1.77 1.63 -14.01
C LEU A 337 -1.85 3.16 -14.04
N THR A 338 -3.05 3.74 -14.07
CA THR A 338 -3.23 5.16 -14.42
C THR A 338 -4.08 5.96 -13.44
N LYS A 339 -5.02 5.34 -12.72
CA LYS A 339 -5.91 6.07 -11.81
C LYS A 339 -5.12 6.59 -10.63
N ASP A 340 -5.19 7.88 -10.36
CA ASP A 340 -4.49 8.56 -9.28
C ASP A 340 -5.41 8.79 -8.07
N LEU A 341 -4.78 9.10 -6.93
CA LEU A 341 -5.44 9.54 -5.70
C LEU A 341 -4.93 10.94 -5.29
N TRP A 342 -4.52 11.76 -6.26
CA TRP A 342 -3.92 13.05 -5.95
C TRP A 342 -4.95 14.08 -5.51
N LEU A 343 -6.21 13.94 -5.92
CA LEU A 343 -7.30 14.82 -5.50
C LEU A 343 -7.79 14.53 -4.06
N HIS A 344 -7.71 13.27 -3.63
CA HIS A 344 -8.26 12.82 -2.35
C HIS A 344 -7.78 13.62 -1.12
N PRO A 345 -6.49 13.97 -0.96
CA PRO A 345 -6.05 14.80 0.17
C PRO A 345 -6.71 16.18 0.19
N PHE A 346 -6.97 16.78 -0.98
CA PHE A 346 -7.57 18.10 -1.08
C PHE A 346 -9.06 18.06 -0.77
N GLU A 347 -9.77 17.03 -1.24
CA GLU A 347 -11.18 16.79 -0.89
C GLU A 347 -11.35 16.49 0.60
N LYS A 348 -10.46 15.66 1.18
CA LYS A 348 -10.52 15.27 2.59
C LYS A 348 -10.36 16.45 3.55
N TYR A 349 -9.59 17.47 3.16
CA TYR A 349 -9.36 18.68 3.94
C TYR A 349 -10.17 19.87 3.44
N ASP A 350 -11.24 19.66 2.66
CA ASP A 350 -12.10 20.73 2.11
C ASP A 350 -11.33 21.89 1.44
N ILE A 351 -10.11 21.62 0.93
CA ILE A 351 -9.28 22.62 0.22
C ILE A 351 -9.85 22.84 -1.17
N LEU A 352 -10.32 21.77 -1.80
CA LEU A 352 -11.03 21.79 -3.07
C LEU A 352 -12.34 21.05 -2.89
N HIS A 353 -13.44 21.68 -3.27
CA HIS A 353 -14.74 21.00 -3.30
C HIS A 353 -14.72 19.89 -4.34
N PRO A 354 -15.34 18.74 -4.06
CA PRO A 354 -15.44 17.67 -5.03
C PRO A 354 -16.10 18.24 -6.29
N ALA A 355 -15.38 18.19 -7.42
CA ALA A 355 -16.07 18.26 -8.70
C ALA A 355 -17.13 17.15 -8.67
N ASN A 356 -18.34 17.41 -9.16
CA ASN A 356 -19.32 16.34 -9.39
C ASN A 356 -18.66 15.29 -10.29
N GLN A 357 -18.00 14.29 -9.69
CA GLN A 357 -17.46 13.16 -10.40
C GLN A 357 -18.68 12.26 -10.60
N PRO A 358 -19.15 12.07 -11.83
CA PRO A 358 -20.20 11.11 -12.04
C PRO A 358 -19.70 9.76 -11.57
N LEU A 359 -20.59 9.03 -10.90
CA LEU A 359 -20.38 7.64 -10.49
C LEU A 359 -20.01 6.73 -11.68
N THR A 360 -20.26 7.21 -12.91
CA THR A 360 -20.00 6.52 -14.16
C THR A 360 -18.56 6.78 -14.65
N PRO A 361 -17.68 5.76 -14.74
CA PRO A 361 -16.34 5.92 -15.29
C PRO A 361 -16.37 6.48 -16.72
N LEU A 362 -15.44 7.37 -17.08
CA LEU A 362 -15.33 7.94 -18.44
C LEU A 362 -15.30 6.86 -19.53
N ARG A 363 -14.71 5.71 -19.24
CA ARG A 363 -14.70 4.55 -20.12
C ARG A 363 -16.10 4.04 -20.42
N ARG A 364 -16.97 4.00 -19.42
CA ARG A 364 -18.35 3.54 -19.57
C ARG A 364 -19.17 4.53 -20.39
N VAL A 365 -18.97 5.83 -20.16
CA VAL A 365 -19.54 6.89 -21.01
C VAL A 365 -19.08 6.72 -22.46
N TRP A 366 -17.79 6.47 -22.70
CA TRP A 366 -17.30 6.24 -24.06
C TRP A 366 -17.88 4.96 -24.70
N SER A 367 -17.96 3.86 -23.94
CA SER A 367 -18.52 2.61 -24.47
C SER A 367 -20.03 2.68 -24.74
N GLU A 368 -20.78 3.44 -23.95
CA GLU A 368 -22.24 3.54 -24.06
C GLU A 368 -22.69 4.69 -24.99
N GLN A 369 -21.93 5.79 -25.05
CA GLN A 369 -22.35 7.03 -25.72
C GLN A 369 -21.35 7.51 -26.79
N GLY A 370 -20.29 6.74 -27.06
CA GLY A 370 -19.28 7.08 -28.05
C GLY A 370 -18.48 8.34 -27.70
N MET A 371 -17.73 8.85 -28.68
CA MET A 371 -16.88 10.02 -28.48
C MET A 371 -17.68 11.30 -28.18
N GLY A 372 -18.91 11.41 -28.72
CA GLY A 372 -19.80 12.55 -28.49
C GLY A 372 -20.36 12.62 -27.06
N GLY A 373 -20.63 11.48 -26.43
CA GLY A 373 -20.98 11.45 -25.01
C GLY A 373 -19.78 11.78 -24.13
N LEU A 374 -18.60 11.23 -24.47
CA LEU A 374 -17.37 11.54 -23.76
C LEU A 374 -17.03 13.03 -23.78
N THR A 375 -17.14 13.70 -24.93
CA THR A 375 -16.86 15.14 -25.03
C THR A 375 -17.85 15.97 -24.24
N ARG A 376 -19.15 15.65 -24.30
CA ARG A 376 -20.19 16.33 -23.51
C ARG A 376 -19.95 16.18 -22.01
N GLU A 377 -19.61 14.97 -21.59
CA GLU A 377 -19.28 14.64 -20.20
C GLU A 377 -18.03 15.39 -19.71
N VAL A 378 -16.98 15.44 -20.53
CA VAL A 378 -15.77 16.21 -20.20
C VAL A 378 -16.07 17.70 -20.10
N LEU A 379 -16.82 18.28 -21.05
CA LEU A 379 -17.21 19.69 -21.02
C LEU A 379 -18.08 20.03 -19.80
N ALA A 380 -19.01 19.14 -19.43
CA ALA A 380 -19.84 19.32 -18.24
C ALA A 380 -19.00 19.43 -16.95
N ARG A 381 -17.85 18.75 -16.87
CA ARG A 381 -16.94 18.82 -15.70
C ARG A 381 -16.25 20.18 -15.53
N PHE A 382 -16.17 20.97 -16.60
CA PHE A 382 -15.62 22.34 -16.55
C PHE A 382 -16.70 23.41 -16.29
N SER A 383 -17.98 23.02 -16.16
CA SER A 383 -19.10 23.97 -16.07
C SER A 383 -19.37 24.54 -14.66
N CYS A 384 -18.77 23.99 -13.60
CA CYS A 384 -19.01 24.39 -12.20
C CYS A 384 -17.99 25.40 -11.60
N GLY A 385 -17.31 26.18 -12.43
CA GLY A 385 -16.41 27.27 -11.99
C GLY A 385 -14.96 26.83 -11.73
N SER A 386 -14.13 27.74 -11.21
CA SER A 386 -12.67 27.59 -11.09
C SER A 386 -12.24 26.39 -10.22
N SER A 387 -12.95 26.11 -9.12
CA SER A 387 -12.66 24.98 -8.23
C SER A 387 -12.76 23.62 -8.94
N CYS A 388 -13.70 23.47 -9.88
CA CYS A 388 -13.82 22.26 -10.69
C CYS A 388 -12.68 22.13 -11.70
N VAL A 389 -12.26 23.23 -12.32
CA VAL A 389 -11.10 23.26 -13.23
C VAL A 389 -9.82 22.81 -12.52
N PHE A 390 -9.56 23.31 -11.30
CA PHE A 390 -8.40 22.90 -10.50
C PHE A 390 -8.47 21.42 -10.10
N SER A 391 -9.63 20.95 -9.63
CA SER A 391 -9.83 19.55 -9.23
C SER A 391 -9.59 18.58 -10.40
N PHE A 392 -10.14 18.90 -11.57
CA PHE A 392 -9.90 18.14 -12.79
C PHE A 392 -8.42 18.21 -13.22
N GLY A 393 -7.80 19.38 -13.13
CA GLY A 393 -6.38 19.58 -13.44
C GLY A 393 -5.47 18.70 -12.58
N ILE A 394 -5.70 18.62 -11.28
CA ILE A 394 -4.94 17.77 -10.36
C ILE A 394 -5.10 16.29 -10.72
N ALA A 395 -6.33 15.82 -10.93
CA ALA A 395 -6.59 14.45 -11.35
C ALA A 395 -5.95 14.13 -12.71
N ALA A 396 -6.04 15.05 -13.68
CA ALA A 396 -5.42 14.88 -14.99
C ALA A 396 -3.88 14.79 -14.91
N LEU A 397 -3.25 15.66 -14.11
CA LEU A 397 -1.81 15.61 -13.85
C LEU A 397 -1.41 14.31 -13.16
N GLY A 398 -2.17 13.87 -12.17
CA GLY A 398 -1.97 12.58 -11.50
C GLY A 398 -2.03 11.41 -12.49
N ARG A 399 -3.05 11.38 -13.36
CA ARG A 399 -3.17 10.35 -14.42
C ARG A 399 -2.01 10.36 -15.40
N ILE A 400 -1.58 11.54 -15.87
CA ILE A 400 -0.43 11.68 -16.76
C ILE A 400 0.84 11.18 -16.05
N PHE A 401 1.03 11.56 -14.79
CA PHE A 401 2.15 11.09 -13.98
C PHE A 401 2.20 9.56 -13.92
N TYR A 402 1.07 8.91 -13.57
CA TYR A 402 1.00 7.46 -13.47
C TYR A 402 1.11 6.75 -14.82
N LEU A 403 0.60 7.34 -15.90
CA LEU A 403 0.79 6.84 -17.26
C LEU A 403 2.27 6.83 -17.64
N LEU A 404 2.97 7.95 -17.46
CA LEU A 404 4.41 8.06 -17.74
C LEU A 404 5.21 7.11 -16.85
N LEU A 405 4.86 7.04 -15.57
CA LEU A 405 5.47 6.14 -14.60
C LEU A 405 5.34 4.67 -15.03
N SER A 406 4.18 4.27 -15.52
CA SER A 406 3.92 2.92 -16.00
C SER A 406 4.67 2.62 -17.30
N VAL A 407 4.56 3.49 -18.32
CA VAL A 407 5.22 3.31 -19.62
C VAL A 407 6.75 3.21 -19.45
N PHE A 408 7.36 4.20 -18.80
CA PHE A 408 8.81 4.17 -18.58
C PHE A 408 9.22 3.11 -17.56
N GLY A 409 8.34 2.79 -16.59
CA GLY A 409 8.53 1.71 -15.64
C GLY A 409 8.71 0.36 -16.33
N PHE A 410 7.82 0.00 -17.25
CA PHE A 410 7.94 -1.23 -18.05
C PHE A 410 9.21 -1.25 -18.90
N VAL A 411 9.56 -0.13 -19.55
CA VAL A 411 10.81 -0.01 -20.31
C VAL A 411 12.03 -0.22 -19.41
N GLY A 412 12.03 0.36 -18.21
CA GLY A 412 13.09 0.19 -17.23
C GLY A 412 13.22 -1.24 -16.73
N LEU A 413 12.10 -1.87 -16.34
CA LEU A 413 12.08 -3.28 -15.94
C LEU A 413 12.61 -4.19 -17.05
N TYR A 414 12.21 -3.95 -18.30
CA TYR A 414 12.73 -4.67 -19.46
C TYR A 414 14.26 -4.57 -19.57
N PHE A 415 14.81 -3.35 -19.48
CA PHE A 415 16.27 -3.15 -19.53
C PHE A 415 16.99 -3.78 -18.33
N MET A 416 16.42 -3.69 -17.13
CA MET A 416 16.98 -4.30 -15.92
C MET A 416 17.04 -5.82 -16.07
N ILE A 417 15.94 -6.48 -16.45
CA ILE A 417 15.86 -7.94 -16.65
C ILE A 417 16.83 -8.40 -17.75
N ARG A 418 16.97 -7.63 -18.83
CA ARG A 418 17.90 -7.95 -19.93
C ARG A 418 19.35 -7.59 -19.63
N SER A 419 19.64 -6.95 -18.49
CA SER A 419 21.01 -6.60 -18.12
C SER A 419 21.89 -7.85 -17.95
N ARG A 420 23.17 -7.71 -18.31
CA ARG A 420 24.20 -8.72 -18.03
C ARG A 420 24.64 -8.69 -16.57
N GLU A 421 24.46 -7.56 -15.89
CA GLU A 421 24.80 -7.41 -14.48
C GLU A 421 23.79 -8.17 -13.60
N HIS A 422 24.30 -9.07 -12.75
CA HIS A 422 23.46 -9.91 -11.89
C HIS A 422 22.55 -9.10 -10.97
N LEU A 423 23.06 -7.99 -10.40
CA LEU A 423 22.29 -7.11 -9.53
C LEU A 423 21.10 -6.48 -10.27
N ALA A 424 21.36 -5.83 -11.41
CA ALA A 424 20.32 -5.18 -12.20
C ALA A 424 19.26 -6.18 -12.68
N ARG A 425 19.68 -7.37 -13.13
CA ARG A 425 18.76 -8.45 -13.52
C ARG A 425 17.89 -8.92 -12.36
N SER A 426 18.49 -9.21 -11.22
CA SER A 426 17.78 -9.68 -10.02
C SER A 426 16.85 -8.61 -9.47
N ALA A 427 17.25 -7.33 -9.52
CA ALA A 427 16.39 -6.21 -9.15
C ALA A 427 15.19 -6.07 -10.10
N GLY A 428 15.39 -6.20 -11.42
CA GLY A 428 14.31 -6.17 -12.40
C GLY A 428 13.28 -7.28 -12.20
N LEU A 429 13.75 -8.51 -11.91
CA LEU A 429 12.87 -9.64 -11.56
C LEU A 429 12.12 -9.40 -10.24
N LEU A 430 12.84 -8.98 -9.18
CA LEU A 430 12.24 -8.68 -7.88
C LEU A 430 11.16 -7.60 -7.99
N PHE A 431 11.45 -6.48 -8.65
CA PHE A 431 10.49 -5.39 -8.79
C PHE A 431 9.27 -5.84 -9.61
N SER A 432 9.48 -6.61 -10.68
CA SER A 432 8.37 -7.16 -11.47
C SER A 432 7.48 -8.08 -10.64
N LEU A 433 8.06 -8.99 -9.87
CA LEU A 433 7.32 -9.91 -8.99
C LEU A 433 6.53 -9.14 -7.92
N ILE A 434 7.11 -8.11 -7.30
CA ILE A 434 6.42 -7.28 -6.31
C ILE A 434 5.28 -6.48 -6.96
N ILE A 435 5.53 -5.85 -8.11
CA ILE A 435 4.50 -5.07 -8.83
C ILE A 435 3.35 -5.99 -9.23
N LEU A 436 3.64 -7.17 -9.77
CA LEU A 436 2.63 -8.18 -10.13
C LEU A 436 1.87 -8.69 -8.90
N TYR A 437 2.55 -8.88 -7.77
CA TYR A 437 1.92 -9.29 -6.52
C TYR A 437 0.89 -8.26 -6.03
N PHE A 438 1.28 -6.98 -5.97
CA PHE A 438 0.35 -5.92 -5.57
C PHE A 438 -0.70 -5.64 -6.63
N ALA A 439 -0.39 -5.81 -7.92
CA ALA A 439 -1.38 -5.77 -8.99
C ALA A 439 -2.43 -6.85 -8.81
N ALA A 440 -2.04 -8.12 -8.62
CA ALA A 440 -2.96 -9.22 -8.37
C ALA A 440 -3.80 -8.99 -7.10
N ALA A 441 -3.16 -8.57 -6.00
CA ALA A 441 -3.86 -8.23 -4.77
C ALA A 441 -4.88 -7.10 -4.99
N HIS A 442 -4.52 -6.05 -5.74
CA HIS A 442 -5.44 -4.95 -6.06
C HIS A 442 -6.59 -5.41 -6.98
N LEU A 443 -6.28 -6.20 -8.01
CA LEU A 443 -7.26 -6.73 -8.96
C LEU A 443 -8.28 -7.63 -8.27
N ILE A 444 -7.86 -8.40 -7.26
CA ILE A 444 -8.74 -9.29 -6.49
C ILE A 444 -9.51 -8.50 -5.43
N LEU A 445 -8.83 -7.69 -4.61
CA LEU A 445 -9.42 -7.09 -3.41
C LEU A 445 -10.18 -5.79 -3.67
N THR A 446 -9.89 -5.08 -4.77
CA THR A 446 -10.26 -3.66 -4.88
C THR A 446 -10.66 -3.16 -6.27
N SER A 447 -10.53 -3.99 -7.32
CA SER A 447 -10.97 -3.65 -8.69
C SER A 447 -12.41 -3.15 -8.74
N MET A 448 -13.23 -3.55 -7.76
CA MET A 448 -14.66 -3.29 -7.71
C MET A 448 -15.08 -2.19 -6.74
N ALA A 449 -14.20 -1.74 -5.83
CA ALA A 449 -14.50 -0.70 -4.83
C ALA A 449 -13.68 0.59 -5.03
N GLY A 450 -12.85 0.67 -6.07
CA GLY A 450 -12.09 1.88 -6.40
C GLY A 450 -11.07 2.28 -5.34
N HIS A 451 -10.43 1.29 -4.70
CA HIS A 451 -9.41 1.53 -3.69
C HIS A 451 -8.00 1.40 -4.29
N GLU A 452 -7.56 2.41 -5.05
CA GLU A 452 -6.22 2.43 -5.67
C GLU A 452 -5.08 2.53 -4.63
N ARG A 453 -5.42 2.72 -3.35
CA ARG A 453 -4.46 2.81 -2.23
C ARG A 453 -3.53 1.60 -2.12
N TYR A 454 -3.93 0.43 -2.62
CA TYR A 454 -3.11 -0.78 -2.59
C TYR A 454 -1.90 -0.76 -3.54
N ARG A 455 -1.84 0.19 -4.49
CA ARG A 455 -0.65 0.44 -5.31
C ARG A 455 0.41 1.27 -4.59
N LEU A 456 0.06 2.00 -3.54
CA LEU A 456 0.96 2.92 -2.84
C LEU A 456 2.30 2.29 -2.40
N PRO A 457 2.34 1.04 -1.90
CA PRO A 457 3.58 0.35 -1.50
C PRO A 457 4.61 0.18 -2.61
N ILE A 458 4.16 0.12 -3.88
CA ILE A 458 5.04 -0.12 -5.03
C ILE A 458 5.39 1.15 -5.80
N VAL A 459 4.77 2.30 -5.49
CA VAL A 459 5.04 3.58 -6.17
C VAL A 459 6.53 3.94 -6.16
N PRO A 460 7.27 3.83 -5.04
CA PRO A 460 8.70 4.11 -5.05
C PRO A 460 9.50 3.19 -6.00
N LEU A 461 9.13 1.90 -6.09
CA LEU A 461 9.79 0.96 -7.01
C LEU A 461 9.45 1.30 -8.46
N MET A 462 8.20 1.65 -8.76
CA MET A 462 7.79 2.13 -10.08
C MET A 462 8.57 3.39 -10.49
N ILE A 463 8.81 4.32 -9.55
CA ILE A 463 9.63 5.52 -9.78
C ILE A 463 11.06 5.15 -10.15
N VAL A 464 11.69 4.25 -9.38
CA VAL A 464 13.04 3.76 -9.68
C VAL A 464 13.08 3.12 -11.07
N SER A 465 12.15 2.21 -11.37
CA SER A 465 12.05 1.55 -12.67
C SER A 465 11.86 2.56 -13.81
N ALA A 466 10.99 3.55 -13.66
CA ALA A 466 10.74 4.54 -14.70
C ALA A 466 11.98 5.40 -15.01
N LEU A 467 12.70 5.83 -13.97
CA LEU A 467 13.94 6.60 -14.14
C LEU A 467 15.06 5.75 -14.76
N SER A 468 15.11 4.45 -14.46
CA SER A 468 15.97 3.47 -15.16
C SER A 468 15.60 3.33 -16.63
N GLY A 469 14.32 3.31 -16.98
CA GLY A 469 13.83 3.30 -18.37
C GLY A 469 14.26 4.55 -19.14
N LEU A 470 14.01 5.73 -18.57
CA LEU A 470 14.40 7.02 -19.14
C LEU A 470 15.91 7.12 -19.38
N SER A 471 16.71 6.71 -18.39
CA SER A 471 18.18 6.73 -18.49
C SER A 471 18.69 5.72 -19.53
N GLY A 472 18.07 4.54 -19.62
CA GLY A 472 18.42 3.51 -20.61
C GLY A 472 18.15 3.95 -22.05
N LEU A 473 17.02 4.62 -22.30
CA LEU A 473 16.70 5.20 -23.62
C LEU A 473 17.73 6.26 -24.03
N GLY A 474 18.09 7.16 -23.10
CA GLY A 474 19.07 8.22 -23.35
C GLY A 474 20.48 7.73 -23.68
N ARG A 475 20.90 6.57 -23.17
CA ARG A 475 22.20 5.96 -23.51
C ARG A 475 22.22 5.33 -24.90
N ARG A 476 21.09 4.81 -25.39
CA ARG A 476 20.98 4.26 -26.76
C ARG A 476 20.93 5.35 -27.82
N THR A 477 20.25 6.46 -27.54
CA THR A 477 20.11 7.56 -28.51
C THR A 477 21.38 8.39 -28.66
N ARG A 478 22.27 8.40 -27.66
CA ARG A 478 23.54 9.14 -27.72
C ARG A 478 24.69 8.41 -28.40
N GLY A 479 24.48 7.17 -28.88
CA GLY A 479 25.57 6.35 -29.39
C GLY A 479 26.57 6.00 -28.27
N PHE A 480 27.27 4.88 -28.43
CA PHE A 480 28.32 4.47 -27.50
C PHE A 480 29.47 5.50 -27.54
N ILE A 481 29.46 6.47 -26.64
CA ILE A 481 30.69 7.13 -26.18
C ILE A 481 31.01 6.50 -24.82
N PRO A 482 32.05 5.67 -24.71
CA PRO A 482 32.48 5.15 -23.42
C PRO A 482 33.03 6.32 -22.62
N GLU A 483 32.28 6.80 -21.62
CA GLU A 483 32.87 7.62 -20.56
C GLU A 483 33.87 6.73 -19.82
N GLY A 484 35.14 7.13 -19.91
CA GLY A 484 36.28 6.43 -19.37
C GLY A 484 36.13 6.16 -17.87
N LYS A 485 36.69 5.03 -17.46
CA LYS A 485 37.09 4.77 -16.08
C LYS A 485 37.93 5.95 -15.60
N SER A 486 37.43 6.71 -14.63
CA SER A 486 38.29 7.48 -13.73
C SER A 486 37.84 7.29 -12.28
N ASP A 487 38.75 6.64 -11.55
CA ASP A 487 39.08 6.87 -10.15
C ASP A 487 38.05 6.50 -9.08
N ILE A 488 38.05 5.21 -8.74
CA ILE A 488 37.87 4.76 -7.35
C ILE A 488 39.26 4.45 -6.81
N LEU A 489 39.93 5.47 -6.29
CA LEU A 489 41.01 5.31 -5.33
C LEU A 489 40.43 5.66 -3.95
N TYR A 490 40.30 4.63 -3.11
CA TYR A 490 40.14 4.79 -1.67
C TYR A 490 41.42 5.41 -1.09
N PRO A 491 41.28 6.17 0.00
CA PRO A 491 41.91 5.69 1.23
C PRO A 491 40.90 5.13 2.23
#